data_AF-T0REH7-F1
#
_entry.id   AF-T0REH7-F1
#
_cell.length_a   1.000
_cell.length_b   1.000
_cell.length_c   1.000
_cell.angle_alpha   90.00
_cell.angle_beta   90.00
_cell.angle_gamma   90.00
#
_symmetry.space_group_name_H-M   'P 1'
#
loop_
_entity.id
_entity.type
_entity.pdbx_description
1 polymer ?
#
loop_
_entity_poly.entity_id
_entity_poly.type
_entity_poly.pdbx_seq_one_letter_code
_entity_poly.pdbx_strand_id
1 'polypeptide(L)'
;MKVFNLSNVFLGFLLILFTSCQQQENILELESSMRTFDIGVSYSLKIKVSEKIERVTIQFGEEEQVEVVGSVFEFTPQEVKEAEKVVLRGHDGDDKLIQESKYTFKYVDPSVTEPVEDDPEVPRPVGEFPHHNPTSLPQLNTLNRPWSNSQSAIVIDAYESNGIDWDKMAADKRMAAVIHRSGDGLKVDKGYAQRREIARERGYLWGAYHLGRPGNVIEQADKFLDTVGNDDEALLILDLENTQSSSMMNVKEALQFIDYVYDRTGKIVVIYANHSTALDLNSKAKNHALIKKAPFWYARFRENIPSFPTGIWDTYFLWQFSSEINCTKTGSCLYNVPGTRYDMDVNVFPGTVDELKTLWYNPGSEN
;
A
#
# COMPACT_ATOMS: atom_id res chain seq x y z
N MET A 1 22.29 2.28 30.76
CA MET A 1 21.50 1.17 30.22
C MET A 1 20.08 1.33 30.72
N LYS A 2 19.23 2.02 29.95
CA LYS A 2 17.80 2.16 30.22
C LYS A 2 17.06 1.56 29.03
N VAL A 3 16.31 0.51 29.29
CA VAL A 3 15.34 -0.07 28.36
C VAL A 3 14.19 0.93 28.29
N PHE A 4 13.94 1.47 27.11
CA PHE A 4 12.70 2.20 26.83
C PHE A 4 11.73 1.23 26.18
N ASN A 5 10.61 1.04 26.85
CA ASN A 5 9.50 0.22 26.39
C ASN A 5 8.71 1.06 25.37
N LEU A 6 8.84 0.75 24.08
CA LEU A 6 8.09 1.39 23.00
C LEU A 6 6.71 0.73 22.91
N SER A 7 5.82 1.11 23.82
CA SER A 7 4.38 0.86 23.69
C SER A 7 3.73 2.24 23.75
N ASN A 8 3.36 2.74 22.57
CA ASN A 8 2.46 3.87 22.28
C ASN A 8 3.01 4.72 21.13
N VAL A 9 2.68 4.33 19.90
CA VAL A 9 2.73 5.23 18.74
C VAL A 9 1.48 6.10 18.83
N PHE A 10 1.63 7.35 19.25
CA PHE A 10 0.53 8.31 19.17
C PHE A 10 0.56 9.01 17.80
N LEU A 11 -0.55 8.91 17.04
CA LEU A 11 -0.77 9.72 15.83
C LEU A 11 -1.06 11.17 16.24
N GLY A 12 -0.13 12.08 15.99
CA GLY A 12 -0.40 13.52 16.06
C GLY A 12 -1.07 14.01 14.78
N PHE A 13 -2.05 14.90 14.91
CA PHE A 13 -2.69 15.56 13.77
C PHE A 13 -2.16 17.00 13.67
N LEU A 14 -1.80 17.42 12.46
CA LEU A 14 -1.55 18.83 12.16
C LEU A 14 -2.90 19.48 11.88
N LEU A 15 -3.34 20.39 12.75
CA LEU A 15 -4.59 21.11 12.54
C LEU A 15 -4.27 22.41 11.78
N ILE A 16 -4.68 22.49 10.51
CA ILE A 16 -4.63 23.75 9.77
C ILE A 16 -5.83 24.59 10.18
N LEU A 17 -5.61 25.57 11.06
CA LEU A 17 -6.65 26.50 11.48
C LEU A 17 -6.72 27.65 10.46
N PHE A 18 -7.76 27.63 9.62
CA PHE A 18 -8.09 28.77 8.76
C PHE A 18 -8.64 29.90 9.63
N THR A 19 -7.82 30.91 9.92
CA THR A 19 -8.34 32.18 10.45
C THR A 19 -8.91 32.97 9.28
N SER A 20 -10.25 32.90 9.19
CA SER A 20 -11.18 33.60 8.30
C SER A 20 -10.66 34.48 7.15
N CYS A 21 -11.36 34.31 6.03
CA CYS A 21 -11.88 35.35 5.13
C CYS A 21 -11.26 35.40 3.72
N GLN A 22 -12.18 35.40 2.75
CA GLN A 22 -12.05 35.52 1.30
C GLN A 22 -11.63 34.27 0.51
N GLN A 23 -12.46 33.97 -0.50
CA GLN A 23 -12.39 32.84 -1.40
C GLN A 23 -10.97 32.63 -1.95
N GLN A 24 -10.45 31.40 -1.77
CA GLN A 24 -9.23 30.90 -2.38
C GLN A 24 -9.48 30.65 -3.89
N GLU A 25 -9.70 31.69 -4.69
CA GLU A 25 -9.89 31.50 -6.14
C GLU A 25 -8.64 30.91 -6.83
N ASN A 26 -7.45 31.10 -6.24
CA ASN A 26 -6.18 30.74 -6.87
C ASN A 26 -5.46 29.55 -6.24
N ILE A 27 -5.90 29.04 -5.09
CA ILE A 27 -5.39 27.79 -4.49
C ILE A 27 -6.47 26.74 -4.70
N LEU A 28 -6.20 25.81 -5.61
CA LEU A 28 -7.15 24.78 -6.03
C LEU A 28 -7.15 23.59 -5.07
N GLU A 29 -6.01 23.34 -4.44
CA GLU A 29 -5.80 22.20 -3.55
C GLU A 29 -4.66 22.52 -2.58
N LEU A 30 -4.86 22.18 -1.31
CA LEU A 30 -3.83 22.29 -0.28
C LEU A 30 -3.84 21.00 0.54
N GLU A 31 -2.80 20.20 0.40
CA GLU A 31 -2.64 18.96 1.15
C GLU A 31 -1.40 19.06 2.05
N SER A 32 -1.53 18.71 3.32
CA SER A 32 -0.39 18.54 4.20
C SER A 32 -0.28 17.09 4.63
N SER A 33 0.91 16.52 4.57
CA SER A 33 1.18 15.19 5.12
C SER A 33 2.33 15.24 6.14
N MET A 34 2.31 14.33 7.10
CA MET A 34 3.36 14.16 8.09
C MET A 34 3.75 12.69 8.13
N ARG A 35 5.04 12.39 8.09
CA ARG A 35 5.58 11.03 8.21
C ARG A 35 6.65 10.99 9.30
N THR A 36 6.46 10.11 10.27
CA THR A 36 7.39 9.87 11.38
C THR A 36 8.40 8.78 10.98
N PHE A 37 9.69 9.03 11.18
CA PHE A 37 10.78 8.08 10.96
C PHE A 37 11.59 7.88 12.23
N ASP A 38 12.37 6.79 12.31
CA ASP A 38 13.26 6.49 13.44
C ASP A 38 14.32 7.58 13.70
N ILE A 39 14.57 8.46 12.72
CA ILE A 39 15.58 9.53 12.76
C ILE A 39 14.98 10.94 12.80
N GLY A 40 13.66 11.09 12.84
CA GLY A 40 13.00 12.40 12.83
C GLY A 40 11.64 12.40 12.14
N VAL A 41 11.03 13.58 12.01
CA VAL A 41 9.72 13.75 11.36
C VAL A 41 9.91 14.51 10.04
N SER A 42 9.26 14.03 8.98
CA SER A 42 9.16 14.72 7.70
C SER A 42 7.75 15.29 7.55
N TYR A 43 7.66 16.51 7.05
CA TYR A 43 6.39 17.15 6.70
C TYR A 43 6.39 17.38 5.22
N SER A 44 5.26 17.20 4.53
CA SER A 44 5.10 17.68 3.18
C SER A 44 3.92 18.64 3.10
N LEU A 45 4.13 19.79 2.47
CA LEU A 45 3.03 20.67 2.07
C LEU A 45 2.94 20.65 0.55
N LYS A 46 1.78 20.25 0.05
CA LYS A 46 1.43 20.25 -1.37
C LYS A 46 0.45 21.37 -1.66
N ILE A 47 0.87 22.31 -2.50
CA ILE A 47 0.01 23.42 -2.94
C ILE A 47 -0.24 23.28 -4.43
N LYS A 48 -1.50 23.20 -4.83
CA LYS A 48 -1.92 23.29 -6.23
C LYS A 48 -2.57 24.64 -6.44
N VAL A 49 -2.06 25.36 -7.43
CA VAL A 49 -2.51 26.72 -7.74
C VAL A 49 -3.16 26.78 -9.12
N SER A 50 -3.97 27.80 -9.35
CA SER A 50 -4.56 28.05 -10.67
C SER A 50 -3.47 28.39 -11.70
N GLU A 51 -3.78 28.18 -12.99
CA GLU A 51 -2.86 28.46 -14.11
C GLU A 51 -2.42 29.93 -14.21
N LYS A 52 -3.01 30.83 -13.43
CA LYS A 52 -2.64 32.26 -13.36
C LYS A 52 -1.45 32.53 -12.43
N ILE A 53 -1.04 31.53 -11.64
CA ILE A 53 0.05 31.62 -10.66
C ILE A 53 1.25 30.86 -11.22
N GLU A 54 2.40 31.52 -11.27
CA GLU A 54 3.65 30.89 -11.73
C GLU A 54 4.67 30.71 -10.61
N ARG A 55 4.52 31.48 -9.53
CA ARG A 55 5.47 31.52 -8.42
C ARG A 55 4.74 31.52 -7.09
N VAL A 56 5.23 30.68 -6.20
CA VAL A 56 4.80 30.62 -4.81
C VAL A 56 6.02 30.84 -3.93
N THR A 57 5.92 31.83 -3.06
CA THR A 57 6.91 32.06 -2.00
C THR A 57 6.26 31.67 -0.67
N ILE A 58 6.90 30.73 0.03
CA ILE A 58 6.50 30.32 1.38
C ILE A 58 7.54 30.85 2.35
N GLN A 59 7.10 31.64 3.32
CA GLN A 59 7.95 32.21 4.36
C GLN A 59 7.69 31.51 5.70
N PHE A 60 8.77 31.03 6.30
CA PHE A 60 8.82 30.37 7.60
C PHE A 60 9.55 31.27 8.61
N GLY A 61 8.81 31.82 9.59
CA GLY A 61 9.33 32.84 10.50
C GLY A 61 9.89 34.09 9.79
N GLU A 62 10.79 34.82 10.45
CA GLU A 62 11.33 36.09 9.93
C GLU A 62 12.43 35.91 8.87
N GLU A 63 13.13 34.77 8.83
CA GLU A 63 14.40 34.65 8.09
C GLU A 63 14.38 33.67 6.91
N GLU A 64 13.45 32.70 6.86
CA GLU A 64 13.48 31.63 5.85
C GLU A 64 12.40 31.82 4.79
N GLN A 65 12.81 31.95 3.53
CA GLN A 65 11.93 32.04 2.37
C GLN A 65 12.29 30.97 1.36
N VAL A 66 11.29 30.23 0.91
CA VAL A 66 11.40 29.23 -0.15
C VAL A 66 10.58 29.72 -1.33
N GLU A 67 11.25 29.96 -2.45
CA GLU A 67 10.62 30.31 -3.72
C GLU A 67 10.57 29.07 -4.60
N VAL A 68 9.38 28.78 -5.12
CA VAL A 68 9.17 27.64 -6.01
C VAL A 68 8.35 28.09 -7.22
N VAL A 69 8.75 27.63 -8.42
CA VAL A 69 8.15 27.98 -9.72
C VAL A 69 7.48 26.75 -10.32
N GLY A 70 6.19 26.83 -10.69
CA GLY A 70 5.41 25.68 -11.18
C GLY A 70 3.92 25.71 -10.83
N SER A 71 3.22 24.59 -11.03
CA SER A 71 1.77 24.44 -10.76
C SER A 71 1.44 23.55 -9.55
N VAL A 72 2.41 22.75 -9.08
CA VAL A 72 2.32 21.91 -7.89
C VAL A 72 3.64 21.98 -7.15
N PHE A 73 3.60 22.22 -5.84
CA PHE A 73 4.77 22.46 -5.01
C PHE A 73 4.82 21.48 -3.86
N GLU A 74 5.96 20.83 -3.62
CA GLU A 74 6.18 19.95 -2.47
C GLU A 74 7.37 20.46 -1.65
N PHE A 75 7.17 20.64 -0.34
CA PHE A 75 8.21 21.16 0.56
C PHE A 75 8.35 20.29 1.81
N THR A 76 9.60 20.00 2.19
CA THR A 76 9.96 19.23 3.37
C THR A 76 10.89 20.00 4.31
N PRO A 77 10.38 20.61 5.40
CA PRO A 77 11.23 21.31 6.35
C PRO A 77 12.07 20.32 7.19
N GLN A 78 13.28 20.72 7.55
CA GLN A 78 14.16 19.95 8.46
C GLN A 78 13.77 20.10 9.94
N GLU A 79 12.99 21.13 10.31
CA GLU A 79 12.46 21.38 11.66
C GLU A 79 11.03 21.95 11.58
N VAL A 80 10.18 21.70 12.59
CA VAL A 80 8.83 22.28 12.65
C VAL A 80 8.94 23.79 12.85
N LYS A 81 8.62 24.56 11.81
CA LYS A 81 8.56 26.03 11.86
C LYS A 81 7.17 26.52 11.48
N GLU A 82 6.71 27.58 12.13
CA GLU A 82 5.48 28.26 11.73
C GLU A 82 5.70 28.93 10.36
N ALA A 83 4.99 28.47 9.33
CA ALA A 83 4.89 29.23 8.08
C ALA A 83 3.93 30.39 8.32
N GLU A 84 4.48 31.60 8.46
CA GLU A 84 3.68 32.77 8.82
C GLU A 84 3.03 33.44 7.60
N LYS A 85 3.51 33.14 6.39
CA LYS A 85 3.10 33.86 5.18
C LYS A 85 3.31 33.02 3.91
N VAL A 86 2.27 32.91 3.09
CA VAL A 86 2.34 32.37 1.73
C VAL A 86 1.95 33.48 0.75
N VAL A 87 2.82 33.72 -0.23
CA VAL A 87 2.69 34.77 -1.23
C VAL A 87 2.58 34.14 -2.62
N LEU A 88 1.49 34.45 -3.34
CA LEU A 88 1.25 34.02 -4.72
C LEU A 88 1.46 35.19 -5.68
N ARG A 89 2.25 34.98 -6.73
CA ARG A 89 2.52 35.97 -7.80
C ARG A 89 2.24 35.37 -9.17
N GLY A 90 1.89 36.19 -10.17
CA GLY A 90 1.56 35.70 -11.52
C GLY A 90 2.01 36.58 -12.68
N HIS A 91 1.43 36.28 -13.85
CA HIS A 91 2.12 36.26 -15.14
C HIS A 91 2.45 37.61 -15.83
N ASP A 92 1.80 38.72 -15.48
CA ASP A 92 1.88 39.95 -16.30
C ASP A 92 3.06 40.89 -15.94
N GLY A 93 4.30 40.44 -16.19
CA GLY A 93 5.49 41.28 -16.41
C GLY A 93 6.02 42.15 -15.26
N ASP A 94 5.26 42.32 -14.17
CA ASP A 94 5.57 43.21 -13.04
C ASP A 94 5.74 42.45 -11.71
N ASP A 95 5.74 41.11 -11.70
CA ASP A 95 5.86 40.28 -10.49
C ASP A 95 4.86 40.69 -9.39
N LYS A 96 3.65 41.12 -9.83
CA LYS A 96 2.61 41.68 -8.97
C LYS A 96 2.08 40.61 -8.01
N LEU A 97 1.95 41.02 -6.75
CA LEU A 97 1.29 40.24 -5.71
C LEU A 97 -0.16 39.98 -6.12
N ILE A 98 -0.52 38.71 -6.34
CA ILE A 98 -1.88 38.30 -6.69
C ILE A 98 -2.67 37.97 -5.44
N GLN A 99 -2.04 37.29 -4.48
CA GLN A 99 -2.67 36.92 -3.22
C GLN A 99 -1.63 36.75 -2.12
N GLU A 100 -1.94 37.26 -0.94
CA GLU A 100 -1.19 37.00 0.28
C GLU A 100 -2.12 36.36 1.30
N SER A 101 -1.72 35.21 1.84
CA SER A 101 -2.48 34.47 2.82
C SER A 101 -1.59 34.09 3.99
N LYS A 102 -2.09 34.34 5.21
CA LYS A 102 -1.45 33.89 6.44
C LYS A 102 -1.99 32.51 6.79
N TYR A 103 -1.10 31.54 6.93
CA TYR A 103 -1.43 30.21 7.40
C TYR A 103 -0.85 30.01 8.79
N THR A 104 -1.47 29.16 9.59
CA THR A 104 -0.90 28.75 10.88
C THR A 104 -0.99 27.23 10.93
N PHE A 105 0.18 26.59 10.96
CA PHE A 105 0.30 25.15 11.06
C PHE A 105 0.55 24.81 12.52
N LYS A 106 -0.49 24.37 13.23
CA LYS A 106 -0.34 23.96 14.64
C LYS A 106 -0.12 22.46 14.72
N TYR A 107 1.02 22.08 15.29
CA TYR A 107 1.23 20.73 15.79
C TYR A 107 0.35 20.53 17.03
N VAL A 108 -0.52 19.52 17.00
CA VAL A 108 -1.22 19.07 18.19
C VAL A 108 -0.53 17.80 18.66
N ASP A 109 0.15 17.89 19.80
CA ASP A 109 0.68 16.71 20.47
C ASP A 109 -0.50 15.87 20.99
N PRO A 110 -0.73 14.68 20.44
CA PRO A 110 -1.84 13.83 20.84
C PRO A 110 -1.70 13.29 22.27
N SER A 111 -0.53 13.43 22.90
CA SER A 111 -0.29 13.04 24.29
C SER A 111 -0.68 14.13 25.31
N VAL A 112 -0.94 15.35 24.85
CA VAL A 112 -1.38 16.47 25.69
C VAL A 112 -2.89 16.63 25.55
N THR A 113 -3.64 16.05 26.48
CA THR A 113 -5.07 16.39 26.65
C THR A 113 -5.15 17.73 27.37
N GLU A 114 -5.56 18.79 26.66
CA GLU A 114 -5.99 20.00 27.36
C GLU A 114 -7.24 19.70 28.19
N PRO A 115 -7.38 20.27 29.40
CA PRO A 115 -8.55 20.05 30.22
C PRO A 115 -9.76 20.68 29.53
N VAL A 116 -10.73 19.83 29.19
CA VAL A 116 -12.04 20.26 28.70
C VAL A 116 -12.73 21.00 29.84
N GLU A 117 -12.94 22.31 29.69
CA GLU A 117 -13.86 23.06 30.54
C GLU A 117 -15.29 22.56 30.28
N ASP A 118 -15.99 22.22 31.36
CA ASP A 118 -17.39 21.78 31.35
C ASP A 118 -18.30 22.89 30.81
N ASP A 119 -18.95 22.66 29.66
CA ASP A 119 -20.14 23.40 29.22
C ASP A 119 -21.36 22.45 29.29
N PRO A 120 -22.48 22.83 29.94
CA PRO A 120 -23.53 21.89 30.26
C PRO A 120 -24.55 21.71 29.12
N GLU A 121 -25.04 20.47 29.02
CA GLU A 121 -26.28 20.05 28.36
C GLU A 121 -26.37 20.13 26.81
N VAL A 122 -25.90 19.05 26.16
CA VAL A 122 -26.58 18.52 24.97
C VAL A 122 -26.80 17.01 25.18
N PRO A 123 -28.06 16.51 25.22
CA PRO A 123 -28.32 15.09 25.41
C PRO A 123 -27.94 14.31 24.15
N ARG A 124 -27.01 13.36 24.29
CA ARG A 124 -26.64 12.41 23.23
C ARG A 124 -27.79 11.43 22.95
N PRO A 125 -28.10 11.11 21.68
CA PRO A 125 -29.05 10.04 21.36
C PRO A 125 -28.46 8.70 21.79
N VAL A 126 -29.24 7.95 22.56
CA VAL A 126 -28.93 6.58 22.97
C VAL A 126 -29.12 5.66 21.77
N GLY A 127 -28.01 5.25 21.18
CA GLY A 127 -27.95 4.15 20.23
C GLY A 127 -26.65 3.39 20.49
N GLU A 128 -26.74 2.26 21.20
CA GLU A 128 -25.64 1.32 21.36
C GLU A 128 -25.23 0.79 19.98
N PHE A 129 -24.07 1.23 19.49
CA PHE A 129 -23.33 0.43 18.52
C PHE A 129 -22.63 -0.67 19.31
N PRO A 130 -22.84 -1.97 18.99
CA PRO A 130 -22.18 -3.03 19.71
C PRO A 130 -20.67 -2.91 19.51
N HIS A 131 -19.95 -2.73 20.61
CA HIS A 131 -18.51 -2.94 20.67
C HIS A 131 -18.22 -4.41 20.36
N HIS A 132 -17.88 -4.71 19.12
CA HIS A 132 -17.19 -5.95 18.82
C HIS A 132 -15.75 -5.79 19.32
N ASN A 133 -15.47 -6.40 20.47
CA ASN A 133 -14.10 -6.79 20.83
C ASN A 133 -13.50 -7.54 19.64
N PRO A 134 -12.27 -7.22 19.20
CA PRO A 134 -11.53 -8.10 18.31
C PRO A 134 -11.24 -9.36 19.12
N THR A 135 -12.14 -10.33 18.99
CA THR A 135 -11.91 -11.68 19.44
C THR A 135 -10.70 -12.14 18.63
N SER A 136 -9.61 -12.49 19.31
CA SER A 136 -8.52 -13.29 18.75
C SER A 136 -9.14 -14.42 17.93
N LEU A 137 -9.14 -14.27 16.60
CA LEU A 137 -9.73 -15.27 15.72
C LEU A 137 -8.96 -16.58 15.91
N PRO A 138 -9.65 -17.74 15.96
CA PRO A 138 -9.00 -19.02 16.07
C PRO A 138 -8.22 -19.27 14.76
N GLN A 139 -6.91 -19.02 14.78
CA GLN A 139 -5.99 -19.26 13.65
C GLN A 139 -6.08 -20.69 13.08
N LEU A 140 -6.66 -21.64 13.83
CA LEU A 140 -6.77 -23.04 13.44
C LEU A 140 -7.75 -23.32 12.28
N ASN A 141 -8.69 -22.42 11.95
CA ASN A 141 -9.70 -22.68 10.91
C ASN A 141 -9.32 -22.17 9.50
N THR A 142 -8.27 -21.36 9.37
CA THR A 142 -7.93 -20.72 8.08
C THR A 142 -7.20 -21.67 7.11
N LEU A 143 -6.70 -22.81 7.60
CA LEU A 143 -5.99 -23.80 6.78
C LEU A 143 -6.93 -24.77 6.04
N ASN A 144 -8.24 -24.67 6.22
CA ASN A 144 -9.21 -25.57 5.59
C ASN A 144 -10.34 -24.78 4.91
N ARG A 145 -10.27 -24.69 3.57
CA ARG A 145 -11.28 -24.06 2.69
C ARG A 145 -11.76 -22.68 3.18
N PRO A 146 -10.87 -21.72 3.53
CA PRO A 146 -11.26 -20.41 4.07
C PRO A 146 -12.17 -19.60 3.12
N TRP A 147 -12.12 -19.84 1.81
CA TRP A 147 -13.05 -19.23 0.84
C TRP A 147 -14.51 -19.70 0.99
N SER A 148 -14.77 -20.74 1.78
CA SER A 148 -16.15 -21.18 2.11
C SER A 148 -16.81 -20.25 3.11
N ASN A 149 -16.04 -19.42 3.83
CA ASN A 149 -16.59 -18.32 4.60
C ASN A 149 -17.00 -17.20 3.64
N SER A 150 -18.26 -16.77 3.73
CA SER A 150 -18.84 -15.72 2.89
C SER A 150 -18.26 -14.32 3.18
N GLN A 151 -17.53 -14.15 4.27
CA GLN A 151 -16.83 -12.92 4.59
C GLN A 151 -15.42 -12.85 3.98
N SER A 152 -14.81 -13.99 3.61
CA SER A 152 -13.43 -14.01 3.10
C SER A 152 -13.29 -13.24 1.80
N ALA A 153 -12.32 -12.33 1.73
CA ALA A 153 -12.00 -11.59 0.53
C ALA A 153 -11.32 -12.49 -0.52
N ILE A 154 -11.71 -12.29 -1.77
CA ILE A 154 -11.20 -13.01 -2.94
C ILE A 154 -10.34 -12.07 -3.77
N VAL A 155 -9.21 -12.58 -4.22
CA VAL A 155 -8.25 -11.88 -5.07
C VAL A 155 -7.96 -12.75 -6.27
N ILE A 156 -7.94 -12.17 -7.47
CA ILE A 156 -7.39 -12.87 -8.64
C ILE A 156 -5.97 -12.41 -8.86
N ASP A 157 -5.15 -13.30 -9.40
CA ASP A 157 -3.89 -12.90 -10.01
C ASP A 157 -3.85 -13.26 -11.49
N ALA A 158 -3.32 -12.36 -12.31
CA ALA A 158 -3.44 -12.41 -13.76
C ALA A 158 -2.16 -12.00 -14.48
N TYR A 159 -2.05 -12.42 -15.74
CA TYR A 159 -1.04 -11.97 -16.69
C TYR A 159 -1.68 -11.68 -18.05
N GLU A 160 -0.91 -11.14 -19.01
CA GLU A 160 -1.41 -10.63 -20.31
C GLU A 160 -2.44 -11.53 -21.00
N SER A 161 -2.28 -12.86 -20.96
CA SER A 161 -3.16 -13.79 -21.68
C SER A 161 -4.47 -14.14 -20.96
N ASN A 162 -4.64 -13.84 -19.66
CA ASN A 162 -5.91 -14.13 -19.00
C ASN A 162 -7.03 -13.20 -19.49
N GLY A 163 -8.18 -13.75 -19.85
CA GLY A 163 -9.37 -12.94 -20.14
C GLY A 163 -10.10 -12.53 -18.85
N ILE A 164 -10.48 -11.25 -18.75
CA ILE A 164 -11.28 -10.71 -17.63
C ILE A 164 -12.49 -9.96 -18.20
N ASP A 165 -13.68 -10.45 -17.90
CA ASP A 165 -14.93 -9.72 -18.04
C ASP A 165 -15.23 -8.99 -16.72
N TRP A 166 -14.79 -7.73 -16.65
CA TRP A 166 -14.85 -6.90 -15.43
C TRP A 166 -16.27 -6.66 -14.91
N ASP A 167 -17.25 -6.58 -15.81
CA ASP A 167 -18.65 -6.35 -15.43
C ASP A 167 -19.25 -7.60 -14.80
N LYS A 168 -18.94 -8.79 -15.34
CA LYS A 168 -19.32 -10.04 -14.70
C LYS A 168 -18.59 -10.23 -13.38
N MET A 169 -17.29 -9.93 -13.31
CA MET A 169 -16.50 -10.05 -12.09
C MET A 169 -17.06 -9.22 -10.93
N ALA A 170 -17.58 -8.02 -11.21
CA ALA A 170 -18.21 -7.15 -10.21
C ALA A 170 -19.49 -7.73 -9.55
N ALA A 171 -20.02 -8.85 -10.06
CA ALA A 171 -21.11 -9.57 -9.43
C ALA A 171 -20.68 -10.27 -8.13
N ASP A 172 -19.40 -10.63 -8.00
CA ASP A 172 -18.85 -11.20 -6.77
C ASP A 172 -18.43 -10.09 -5.80
N LYS A 173 -19.22 -9.90 -4.75
CA LYS A 173 -18.99 -8.85 -3.75
C LYS A 173 -17.79 -9.12 -2.84
N ARG A 174 -17.19 -10.31 -2.93
CA ARG A 174 -15.96 -10.65 -2.21
C ARG A 174 -14.70 -10.32 -3.01
N MET A 175 -14.82 -10.03 -4.30
CA MET A 175 -13.68 -9.61 -5.12
C MET A 175 -13.14 -8.27 -4.62
N ALA A 176 -11.92 -8.31 -4.07
CA ALA A 176 -11.30 -7.18 -3.39
C ALA A 176 -10.11 -6.61 -4.16
N ALA A 177 -9.32 -7.47 -4.81
CA ALA A 177 -8.08 -7.07 -5.45
C ALA A 177 -7.83 -7.80 -6.78
N VAL A 178 -7.03 -7.16 -7.62
CA VAL A 178 -6.38 -7.75 -8.78
C VAL A 178 -4.88 -7.62 -8.60
N ILE A 179 -4.19 -8.75 -8.55
CA ILE A 179 -2.74 -8.82 -8.64
C ILE A 179 -2.40 -9.09 -10.11
N HIS A 180 -1.45 -8.37 -10.67
CA HIS A 180 -1.11 -8.51 -12.09
C HIS A 180 0.39 -8.61 -12.29
N ARG A 181 0.81 -9.47 -13.22
CA ARG A 181 2.21 -9.55 -13.62
C ARG A 181 2.64 -8.22 -14.19
N SER A 182 3.68 -7.61 -13.64
CA SER A 182 4.33 -6.46 -14.24
C SER A 182 5.37 -6.89 -15.27
N GLY A 183 6.07 -8.00 -15.00
CA GLY A 183 7.09 -8.54 -15.90
C GLY A 183 7.48 -9.98 -15.61
N ASP A 184 8.06 -10.61 -16.63
CA ASP A 184 8.74 -11.89 -16.59
C ASP A 184 10.23 -11.64 -16.87
N GLY A 185 11.03 -11.58 -15.81
CA GLY A 185 12.38 -11.01 -15.88
C GLY A 185 12.33 -9.60 -16.48
N LEU A 186 13.04 -9.36 -17.58
CA LEU A 186 13.06 -8.05 -18.24
C LEU A 186 11.90 -7.81 -19.22
N LYS A 187 11.08 -8.83 -19.49
CA LYS A 187 9.93 -8.70 -20.40
C LYS A 187 8.74 -8.12 -19.64
N VAL A 188 8.37 -6.89 -19.95
CA VAL A 188 7.15 -6.26 -19.42
C VAL A 188 5.90 -6.97 -19.93
N ASP A 189 4.94 -7.16 -19.03
CA ASP A 189 3.63 -7.68 -19.37
C ASP A 189 2.78 -6.59 -20.03
N LYS A 190 2.28 -6.85 -21.24
CA LYS A 190 1.60 -5.83 -22.05
C LYS A 190 0.23 -5.44 -21.50
N GLY A 191 -0.37 -6.28 -20.66
CA GLY A 191 -1.68 -6.04 -20.07
C GLY A 191 -1.62 -5.16 -18.81
N TYR A 192 -0.46 -5.03 -18.19
CA TYR A 192 -0.31 -4.45 -16.85
C TYR A 192 -0.89 -3.03 -16.73
N ALA A 193 -0.40 -2.09 -17.54
CA ALA A 193 -0.78 -0.68 -17.42
C ALA A 193 -2.28 -0.47 -17.66
N GLN A 194 -2.85 -1.07 -18.71
CA GLN A 194 -4.27 -0.92 -19.01
C GLN A 194 -5.15 -1.52 -17.91
N ARG A 195 -4.80 -2.72 -17.42
CA ARG A 195 -5.62 -3.41 -16.40
C ARG A 195 -5.51 -2.74 -15.03
N ARG A 196 -4.39 -2.08 -14.72
CA ARG A 196 -4.26 -1.25 -13.52
C ARG A 196 -5.30 -0.15 -13.49
N GLU A 197 -5.40 0.62 -14.57
CA GLU A 197 -6.35 1.73 -14.62
C GLU A 197 -7.79 1.23 -14.54
N ILE A 198 -8.14 0.15 -15.24
CA ILE A 198 -9.48 -0.46 -15.14
C ILE A 198 -9.79 -0.95 -13.72
N ALA A 199 -8.81 -1.57 -13.03
CA ALA A 199 -8.99 -2.06 -11.67
C ALA A 199 -9.25 -0.89 -10.70
N ARG A 200 -8.45 0.18 -10.80
CA ARG A 200 -8.56 1.39 -9.98
C ARG A 200 -9.88 2.12 -10.19
N GLU A 201 -10.29 2.33 -11.44
CA GLU A 201 -11.58 2.95 -11.77
C GLU A 201 -12.78 2.19 -11.16
N ARG A 202 -12.61 0.88 -10.93
CA ARG A 202 -13.61 0.01 -10.32
C ARG A 202 -13.44 -0.18 -8.82
N GLY A 203 -12.46 0.46 -8.21
CA GLY A 203 -12.19 0.41 -6.76
C GLY A 203 -11.59 -0.90 -6.28
N TYR A 204 -11.00 -1.70 -7.17
CA TYR A 204 -10.22 -2.87 -6.76
C TYR A 204 -8.83 -2.45 -6.28
N LEU A 205 -8.36 -3.09 -5.22
CA LEU A 205 -6.96 -3.01 -4.81
C LEU A 205 -6.07 -3.55 -5.93
N TRP A 206 -4.90 -2.93 -6.12
CA TRP A 206 -3.97 -3.29 -7.18
C TRP A 206 -2.65 -3.83 -6.62
N GLY A 207 -2.21 -4.95 -7.18
CA GLY A 207 -0.91 -5.54 -6.87
C GLY A 207 -0.09 -5.79 -8.13
N ALA A 208 1.22 -5.64 -8.02
CA ALA A 208 2.17 -5.84 -9.10
C ALA A 208 3.13 -6.95 -8.71
N TYR A 209 3.18 -8.03 -9.49
CA TYR A 209 4.16 -9.09 -9.26
C TYR A 209 5.22 -9.16 -10.36
N HIS A 210 6.47 -9.29 -9.93
CA HIS A 210 7.61 -9.57 -10.78
C HIS A 210 7.95 -11.06 -10.74
N LEU A 211 7.84 -11.75 -11.87
CA LEU A 211 8.27 -13.14 -11.99
C LEU A 211 9.80 -13.20 -12.07
N GLY A 212 10.43 -13.68 -10.99
CA GLY A 212 11.86 -13.68 -10.82
C GLY A 212 12.58 -14.64 -11.77
N ARG A 213 13.50 -14.10 -12.59
CA ARG A 213 14.38 -14.87 -13.47
C ARG A 213 15.85 -14.77 -13.03
N PRO A 214 16.70 -15.74 -13.41
CA PRO A 214 18.13 -15.65 -13.14
C PRO A 214 18.74 -14.47 -13.89
N GLY A 215 19.86 -13.95 -13.40
CA GLY A 215 20.63 -12.91 -14.08
C GLY A 215 20.74 -11.61 -13.28
N ASN A 216 20.72 -10.47 -13.96
CA ASN A 216 20.93 -9.18 -13.30
C ASN A 216 19.72 -8.78 -12.46
N VAL A 217 19.86 -8.91 -11.14
CA VAL A 217 18.80 -8.62 -10.17
C VAL A 217 18.44 -7.14 -10.15
N ILE A 218 19.44 -6.25 -10.22
CA ILE A 218 19.22 -4.81 -10.14
C ILE A 218 18.45 -4.32 -11.37
N GLU A 219 18.82 -4.80 -12.56
CA GLU A 219 18.12 -4.46 -13.79
C GLU A 219 16.66 -4.97 -13.80
N GLN A 220 16.43 -6.17 -13.25
CA GLN A 220 15.06 -6.67 -13.05
C GLN A 220 14.26 -5.82 -12.06
N ALA A 221 14.86 -5.40 -10.95
CA ALA A 221 14.20 -4.58 -9.95
C ALA A 221 13.91 -3.15 -10.45
N ASP A 222 14.85 -2.52 -11.15
CA ASP A 222 14.60 -1.24 -11.82
C ASP A 222 13.49 -1.38 -12.85
N LYS A 223 13.50 -2.45 -13.67
CA LYS A 223 12.44 -2.68 -14.65
C LYS A 223 11.07 -2.89 -14.02
N PHE A 224 11.03 -3.59 -12.88
CA PHE A 224 9.83 -3.77 -12.08
C PHE A 224 9.30 -2.42 -11.59
N LEU A 225 10.15 -1.62 -10.94
CA LEU A 225 9.77 -0.31 -10.40
C LEU A 225 9.37 0.69 -11.49
N ASP A 226 10.05 0.69 -12.64
CA ASP A 226 9.68 1.51 -13.80
C ASP A 226 8.28 1.14 -14.33
N THR A 227 7.94 -0.14 -14.32
CA THR A 227 6.63 -0.62 -14.77
C THR A 227 5.53 -0.24 -13.79
N VAL A 228 5.80 -0.34 -12.49
CA VAL A 228 4.90 0.13 -11.43
C VAL A 228 4.73 1.65 -11.50
N GLY A 229 5.81 2.39 -11.73
CA GLY A 229 5.81 3.85 -11.77
C GLY A 229 5.54 4.47 -10.39
N ASN A 230 4.90 5.63 -10.37
CA ASN A 230 4.58 6.37 -9.15
C ASN A 230 3.34 5.83 -8.40
N ASP A 231 3.05 4.54 -8.54
CA ASP A 231 1.95 3.87 -7.86
C ASP A 231 2.34 3.50 -6.42
N ASP A 232 2.18 4.44 -5.51
CA ASP A 232 2.44 4.23 -4.08
C ASP A 232 1.36 3.38 -3.39
N GLU A 233 0.23 3.14 -4.05
CA GLU A 233 -0.83 2.23 -3.60
C GLU A 233 -0.63 0.78 -4.05
N ALA A 234 0.20 0.52 -5.07
CA ALA A 234 0.49 -0.83 -5.52
C ALA A 234 1.17 -1.67 -4.43
N LEU A 235 0.62 -2.87 -4.22
CA LEU A 235 1.29 -3.95 -3.49
C LEU A 235 2.44 -4.49 -4.35
N LEU A 236 3.66 -4.45 -3.85
CA LEU A 236 4.85 -4.93 -4.56
C LEU A 236 5.11 -6.39 -4.20
N ILE A 237 5.16 -7.26 -5.19
CA ILE A 237 5.30 -8.70 -5.01
C ILE A 237 6.51 -9.23 -5.80
N LEU A 238 7.32 -10.06 -5.16
CA LEU A 238 8.30 -10.91 -5.83
C LEU A 238 7.76 -12.33 -5.93
N ASP A 239 7.63 -12.83 -7.16
CA ASP A 239 7.19 -14.18 -7.47
C ASP A 239 8.39 -15.12 -7.65
N LEU A 240 8.47 -16.13 -6.76
CA LEU A 240 9.49 -17.17 -6.70
C LEU A 240 8.88 -18.56 -6.94
N GLU A 241 8.78 -18.95 -8.20
CA GLU A 241 8.25 -20.27 -8.59
C GLU A 241 9.13 -21.45 -8.13
N ASN A 242 10.46 -21.38 -8.33
CA ASN A 242 11.37 -22.48 -7.99
C ASN A 242 12.81 -22.02 -7.79
N THR A 243 13.21 -21.73 -6.55
CA THR A 243 14.57 -21.22 -6.22
C THR A 243 15.70 -22.23 -6.42
N GLN A 244 15.38 -23.49 -6.76
CA GLN A 244 16.36 -24.53 -7.06
C GLN A 244 16.55 -24.74 -8.57
N SER A 245 15.70 -24.15 -9.41
CA SER A 245 15.82 -24.22 -10.87
C SER A 245 16.81 -23.18 -11.38
N SER A 246 17.68 -23.57 -12.32
CA SER A 246 18.59 -22.64 -13.00
C SER A 246 17.90 -21.66 -13.95
N SER A 247 16.62 -21.89 -14.27
CA SER A 247 15.78 -21.00 -15.10
C SER A 247 14.97 -19.98 -14.30
N MET A 248 15.06 -20.01 -12.97
CA MET A 248 14.34 -19.11 -12.06
C MET A 248 15.32 -18.38 -11.13
N MET A 249 14.85 -17.27 -10.55
CA MET A 249 15.61 -16.53 -9.54
C MET A 249 15.86 -17.41 -8.31
N ASN A 250 17.11 -17.46 -7.84
CA ASN A 250 17.48 -18.21 -6.65
C ASN A 250 17.34 -17.38 -5.37
N VAL A 251 17.48 -18.01 -4.19
CA VAL A 251 17.31 -17.32 -2.90
C VAL A 251 18.24 -16.12 -2.72
N LYS A 252 19.52 -16.22 -3.13
CA LYS A 252 20.47 -15.11 -2.96
C LYS A 252 20.06 -13.90 -3.80
N GLU A 253 19.65 -14.16 -5.04
CA GLU A 253 19.15 -13.12 -5.95
C GLU A 253 17.85 -12.50 -5.42
N ALA A 254 16.94 -13.30 -4.87
CA ALA A 254 15.70 -12.82 -4.28
C ALA A 254 15.95 -11.87 -3.10
N LEU A 255 16.91 -12.18 -2.21
CA LEU A 255 17.26 -11.29 -1.10
C LEU A 255 17.82 -9.96 -1.60
N GLN A 256 18.68 -9.98 -2.62
CA GLN A 256 19.19 -8.76 -3.25
C GLN A 256 18.07 -7.93 -3.89
N PHE A 257 17.06 -8.57 -4.50
CA PHE A 257 15.89 -7.88 -5.04
C PHE A 257 15.09 -7.19 -3.94
N ILE A 258 14.82 -7.91 -2.84
CA ILE A 258 14.04 -7.41 -1.70
C ILE A 258 14.74 -6.21 -1.07
N ASP A 259 16.04 -6.29 -0.81
CA ASP A 259 16.84 -5.19 -0.28
C ASP A 259 16.78 -3.97 -1.19
N TYR A 260 17.04 -4.17 -2.49
CA TYR A 260 17.07 -3.07 -3.44
C TYR A 260 15.72 -2.38 -3.61
N VAL A 261 14.61 -3.14 -3.69
CA VAL A 261 13.27 -2.56 -3.78
C VAL A 261 12.92 -1.79 -2.49
N TYR A 262 13.27 -2.33 -1.32
CA TYR A 262 13.05 -1.64 -0.05
C TYR A 262 13.85 -0.35 0.03
N ASP A 263 15.13 -0.35 -0.33
CA ASP A 263 15.98 0.86 -0.32
C ASP A 263 15.44 1.96 -1.24
N ARG A 264 14.80 1.58 -2.35
CA ARG A 264 14.24 2.51 -3.34
C ARG A 264 12.86 3.04 -2.99
N THR A 265 12.09 2.32 -2.18
CA THR A 265 10.64 2.59 -2.01
C THR A 265 10.19 2.69 -0.56
N GLY A 266 10.98 2.18 0.39
CA GLY A 266 10.58 1.95 1.78
C GLY A 266 9.52 0.85 1.94
N LYS A 267 9.08 0.19 0.86
CA LYS A 267 8.00 -0.81 0.91
C LYS A 267 8.56 -2.21 1.13
N ILE A 268 7.92 -2.95 2.02
CA ILE A 268 8.16 -4.38 2.19
C ILE A 268 7.53 -5.14 1.02
N VAL A 269 8.36 -5.91 0.32
CA VAL A 269 7.92 -6.77 -0.79
C VAL A 269 7.20 -8.00 -0.24
N VAL A 270 6.01 -8.29 -0.77
CA VAL A 270 5.29 -9.55 -0.55
C VAL A 270 6.00 -10.68 -1.29
N ILE A 271 6.16 -11.83 -0.65
CA ILE A 271 6.78 -12.99 -1.29
C ILE A 271 5.71 -13.97 -1.73
N TYR A 272 5.65 -14.24 -3.02
CA TYR A 272 4.94 -15.40 -3.54
C TYR A 272 5.87 -16.60 -3.63
N ALA A 273 5.44 -17.74 -3.07
CA ALA A 273 6.15 -19.00 -3.24
C ALA A 273 5.23 -20.22 -3.03
N ASN A 274 5.54 -21.31 -3.73
CA ASN A 274 5.00 -22.62 -3.41
C ASN A 274 5.70 -23.24 -2.19
N HIS A 275 5.23 -24.42 -1.76
CA HIS A 275 5.73 -25.07 -0.55
C HIS A 275 7.22 -25.44 -0.60
N SER A 276 7.75 -25.95 -1.72
CA SER A 276 9.17 -26.33 -1.75
C SER A 276 10.07 -25.11 -1.73
N THR A 277 9.67 -24.05 -2.45
CA THR A 277 10.38 -22.78 -2.45
C THR A 277 10.34 -22.13 -1.06
N ALA A 278 9.20 -22.17 -0.37
CA ALA A 278 9.10 -21.70 1.01
C ALA A 278 10.03 -22.45 1.98
N LEU A 279 10.16 -23.78 1.85
CA LEU A 279 11.12 -24.55 2.64
C LEU A 279 12.58 -24.15 2.35
N ASP A 280 12.91 -23.85 1.10
CA ASP A 280 14.26 -23.40 0.71
C ASP A 280 14.56 -22.00 1.29
N LEU A 281 13.58 -21.10 1.24
CA LEU A 281 13.65 -19.78 1.88
C LEU A 281 13.81 -19.90 3.40
N ASN A 282 13.02 -20.73 4.08
CA ASN A 282 13.17 -20.98 5.52
C ASN A 282 14.58 -21.46 5.89
N SER A 283 15.19 -22.29 5.04
CA SER A 283 16.53 -22.81 5.27
C SER A 283 17.61 -21.73 5.09
N LYS A 284 17.51 -20.91 4.05
CA LYS A 284 18.60 -20.03 3.59
C LYS A 284 18.42 -18.55 3.96
N ALA A 285 17.20 -18.10 4.18
CA ALA A 285 16.84 -16.69 4.29
C ALA A 285 16.22 -16.29 5.64
N LYS A 286 15.97 -17.23 6.56
CA LYS A 286 15.28 -16.95 7.85
C LYS A 286 15.88 -15.87 8.73
N ASN A 287 17.17 -15.56 8.56
CA ASN A 287 17.84 -14.53 9.35
C ASN A 287 17.84 -13.15 8.66
N HIS A 288 17.37 -13.06 7.42
CA HIS A 288 17.36 -11.82 6.66
C HIS A 288 16.29 -10.86 7.20
N ALA A 289 16.65 -9.59 7.41
CA ALA A 289 15.82 -8.64 8.16
C ALA A 289 14.48 -8.35 7.47
N LEU A 290 14.50 -8.11 6.16
CA LEU A 290 13.29 -7.70 5.42
C LEU A 290 12.35 -8.86 5.13
N ILE A 291 12.86 -10.05 4.77
CA ILE A 291 12.00 -11.18 4.40
C ILE A 291 11.20 -11.70 5.60
N LYS A 292 11.73 -11.56 6.83
CA LYS A 292 11.00 -11.87 8.07
C LYS A 292 9.77 -10.97 8.28
N LYS A 293 9.78 -9.78 7.70
CA LYS A 293 8.64 -8.83 7.73
C LYS A 293 7.74 -8.99 6.51
N ALA A 294 8.18 -9.77 5.51
CA ALA A 294 7.44 -9.90 4.27
C ALA A 294 6.13 -10.65 4.51
N PRO A 295 5.00 -10.17 3.97
CA PRO A 295 3.77 -10.94 3.92
C PRO A 295 3.97 -12.13 2.97
N PHE A 296 3.33 -13.26 3.30
CA PHE A 296 3.47 -14.47 2.50
C PHE A 296 2.24 -14.73 1.63
N TRP A 297 2.43 -14.68 0.32
CA TRP A 297 1.46 -15.15 -0.65
C TRP A 297 1.77 -16.61 -1.02
N TYR A 298 1.02 -17.53 -0.41
CA TYR A 298 1.32 -18.94 -0.45
C TYR A 298 0.62 -19.67 -1.60
N ALA A 299 1.38 -20.27 -2.51
CA ALA A 299 0.84 -21.13 -3.57
C ALA A 299 0.63 -22.57 -3.08
N ARG A 300 -0.64 -22.98 -2.99
CA ARG A 300 -1.01 -24.33 -2.55
C ARG A 300 -2.38 -24.73 -3.11
N PHE A 301 -2.40 -25.21 -4.35
CA PHE A 301 -3.61 -25.54 -5.13
C PHE A 301 -4.43 -26.75 -4.60
N ARG A 302 -5.13 -26.59 -3.48
CA ARG A 302 -5.91 -27.67 -2.83
C ARG A 302 -6.91 -27.13 -1.82
N GLU A 303 -7.83 -27.99 -1.37
CA GLU A 303 -8.88 -27.63 -0.42
C GLU A 303 -8.37 -27.28 0.99
N ASN A 304 -7.29 -27.92 1.43
CA ASN A 304 -6.73 -27.75 2.76
C ASN A 304 -5.20 -27.74 2.74
N ILE A 305 -4.59 -27.04 3.68
CA ILE A 305 -3.14 -27.04 3.92
C ILE A 305 -2.85 -28.04 5.04
N PRO A 306 -2.44 -29.29 4.73
CA PRO A 306 -2.19 -30.30 5.76
C PRO A 306 -0.93 -29.99 6.58
N SER A 307 0.03 -29.29 5.98
CA SER A 307 1.26 -28.86 6.63
C SER A 307 1.69 -27.54 6.01
N PHE A 308 1.87 -26.54 6.89
CA PHE A 308 2.34 -25.21 6.55
C PHE A 308 3.86 -25.14 6.74
N PRO A 309 4.63 -24.53 5.81
CA PRO A 309 6.08 -24.46 5.92
C PRO A 309 6.50 -23.38 6.93
N THR A 310 6.38 -23.68 8.23
CA THR A 310 6.75 -22.74 9.29
C THR A 310 8.26 -22.45 9.30
N GLY A 311 8.63 -21.22 9.64
CA GLY A 311 10.03 -20.77 9.65
C GLY A 311 10.14 -19.25 9.60
N ILE A 312 10.15 -18.68 8.40
CA ILE A 312 10.03 -17.22 8.20
C ILE A 312 8.61 -16.77 8.55
N TRP A 313 7.62 -17.57 8.18
CA TRP A 313 6.21 -17.27 8.35
C TRP A 313 5.52 -18.31 9.23
N ASP A 314 4.61 -17.85 10.09
CA ASP A 314 3.73 -18.73 10.88
C ASP A 314 2.36 -18.92 10.21
N THR A 315 1.99 -18.03 9.29
CA THR A 315 0.75 -18.07 8.50
C THR A 315 0.95 -17.40 7.14
N TYR A 316 -0.05 -17.47 6.27
CA TYR A 316 -0.08 -16.75 5.00
C TYR A 316 -0.85 -15.43 5.13
N PHE A 317 -0.47 -14.44 4.31
CA PHE A 317 -1.25 -13.23 4.02
C PHE A 317 -2.31 -13.53 2.95
N LEU A 318 -1.89 -14.13 1.83
CA LEU A 318 -2.78 -14.63 0.79
C LEU A 318 -2.50 -16.10 0.53
N TRP A 319 -3.53 -16.85 0.17
CA TRP A 319 -3.37 -18.23 -0.28
C TRP A 319 -3.93 -18.39 -1.70
N GLN A 320 -3.07 -18.70 -2.67
CA GLN A 320 -3.47 -19.14 -4.01
C GLN A 320 -3.89 -20.60 -3.95
N PHE A 321 -5.20 -20.83 -3.98
CA PHE A 321 -5.80 -22.14 -3.74
C PHE A 321 -6.38 -22.77 -5.01
N SER A 322 -6.61 -21.98 -6.06
CA SER A 322 -7.15 -22.46 -7.35
C SER A 322 -6.32 -21.91 -8.50
N SER A 323 -6.06 -22.77 -9.50
CA SER A 323 -5.40 -22.45 -10.77
C SER A 323 -5.77 -23.50 -11.82
N GLU A 324 -5.17 -23.43 -13.02
CA GLU A 324 -5.25 -24.49 -14.02
C GLU A 324 -4.65 -25.83 -13.55
N ILE A 325 -3.83 -25.82 -12.50
CA ILE A 325 -3.22 -27.04 -11.94
C ILE A 325 -4.29 -27.93 -11.27
N ASN A 326 -5.28 -27.34 -10.60
CA ASN A 326 -6.34 -28.08 -9.92
C ASN A 326 -7.76 -27.81 -10.47
N CYS A 327 -7.88 -26.96 -11.48
CA CYS A 327 -9.12 -26.75 -12.21
C CYS A 327 -8.93 -26.92 -13.72
N THR A 328 -9.84 -27.65 -14.36
CA THR A 328 -9.80 -27.90 -15.82
C THR A 328 -11.02 -27.35 -16.56
N LYS A 329 -12.03 -26.86 -15.84
CA LYS A 329 -13.28 -26.38 -16.42
C LYS A 329 -14.00 -25.39 -15.50
N THR A 330 -14.47 -24.28 -16.07
CA THR A 330 -15.27 -23.29 -15.35
C THR A 330 -16.54 -23.95 -14.83
N GLY A 331 -16.86 -23.72 -13.56
CA GLY A 331 -17.99 -24.33 -12.85
C GLY A 331 -17.64 -25.57 -12.02
N SER A 332 -16.41 -26.09 -12.10
CA SER A 332 -15.93 -27.20 -11.26
C SER A 332 -14.69 -26.86 -10.43
N CYS A 333 -14.27 -25.59 -10.41
CA CYS A 333 -13.11 -25.18 -9.63
C CYS A 333 -13.47 -25.12 -8.14
N LEU A 334 -12.45 -25.06 -7.27
CA LEU A 334 -12.66 -24.80 -5.85
C LEU A 334 -13.39 -23.47 -5.59
N TYR A 335 -13.19 -22.52 -6.50
CA TYR A 335 -13.91 -21.26 -6.58
C TYR A 335 -13.98 -20.80 -8.03
N ASN A 336 -15.13 -20.31 -8.46
CA ASN A 336 -15.31 -19.73 -9.79
C ASN A 336 -15.64 -18.25 -9.66
N VAL A 337 -14.66 -17.38 -9.93
CA VAL A 337 -14.89 -15.94 -10.02
C VAL A 337 -15.68 -15.68 -11.32
N PRO A 338 -16.86 -15.02 -11.26
CA PRO A 338 -17.60 -14.66 -12.45
C PRO A 338 -16.73 -13.82 -13.42
N GLY A 339 -16.90 -14.03 -14.72
CA GLY A 339 -16.16 -13.26 -15.73
C GLY A 339 -14.72 -13.70 -15.97
N THR A 340 -14.23 -14.72 -15.26
CA THR A 340 -12.93 -15.33 -15.51
C THR A 340 -13.08 -16.77 -16.01
N ARG A 341 -11.99 -17.29 -16.59
CA ARG A 341 -11.90 -18.68 -17.06
C ARG A 341 -11.34 -19.59 -15.97
N TYR A 342 -11.34 -20.89 -16.20
CA TYR A 342 -10.86 -21.89 -15.24
C TYR A 342 -9.36 -21.79 -14.91
N ASP A 343 -8.61 -21.18 -15.82
CA ASP A 343 -7.16 -20.92 -15.76
C ASP A 343 -6.85 -19.53 -15.18
N MET A 344 -7.82 -18.90 -14.50
CA MET A 344 -7.54 -17.75 -13.65
C MET A 344 -7.11 -18.25 -12.28
N ASP A 345 -6.02 -17.70 -11.78
CA ASP A 345 -5.55 -17.99 -10.44
C ASP A 345 -6.39 -17.23 -9.42
N VAL A 346 -6.85 -17.96 -8.39
CA VAL A 346 -7.76 -17.44 -7.36
C VAL A 346 -7.14 -17.62 -5.99
N ASN A 347 -7.20 -16.53 -5.25
CA ASN A 347 -6.59 -16.33 -3.96
C ASN A 347 -7.64 -15.96 -2.92
N VAL A 348 -7.31 -16.25 -1.67
CA VAL A 348 -8.13 -15.89 -0.51
C VAL A 348 -7.28 -15.14 0.51
N PHE A 349 -7.82 -14.05 1.01
CA PHE A 349 -7.42 -13.46 2.28
C PHE A 349 -8.35 -14.00 3.37
N PRO A 350 -7.86 -14.53 4.50
CA PRO A 350 -8.68 -15.19 5.50
C PRO A 350 -9.37 -14.18 6.44
N GLY A 351 -9.97 -13.14 5.85
CA GLY A 351 -10.69 -12.05 6.50
C GLY A 351 -11.51 -11.25 5.49
N THR A 352 -12.17 -10.20 5.94
CA THR A 352 -13.06 -9.35 5.15
C THR A 352 -12.34 -8.53 4.09
N VAL A 353 -13.12 -7.97 3.16
CA VAL A 353 -12.62 -7.01 2.16
C VAL A 353 -12.02 -5.77 2.83
N ASP A 354 -12.64 -5.27 3.91
CA ASP A 354 -12.19 -4.06 4.61
C ASP A 354 -10.92 -4.31 5.44
N GLU A 355 -10.82 -5.50 6.06
CA GLU A 355 -9.56 -5.95 6.68
C GLU A 355 -8.43 -6.06 5.65
N LEU A 356 -8.70 -6.64 4.47
CA LEU A 356 -7.71 -6.71 3.40
C LEU A 356 -7.27 -5.31 2.95
N LYS A 357 -8.20 -4.37 2.73
CA LYS A 357 -7.87 -2.98 2.36
C LYS A 357 -6.98 -2.29 3.39
N THR A 358 -7.27 -2.50 4.68
CA THR A 358 -6.48 -1.93 5.77
C THR A 358 -5.05 -2.46 5.73
N LEU A 359 -4.87 -3.76 5.49
CA LEU A 359 -3.56 -4.40 5.45
C LEU A 359 -2.83 -4.19 4.11
N TRP A 360 -3.52 -3.93 3.01
CA TRP A 360 -2.92 -3.85 1.67
C TRP A 360 -1.80 -2.80 1.57
N TYR A 361 -1.98 -1.67 2.25
CA TYR A 361 -1.05 -0.55 2.21
C TYR A 361 0.10 -0.65 3.23
N ASN A 362 -0.02 -1.52 4.23
CA ASN A 362 0.99 -1.80 5.25
C ASN A 362 1.02 -3.28 5.63
N PRO A 363 1.28 -4.19 4.68
CA PRO A 363 1.04 -5.61 4.93
C PRO A 363 2.10 -6.24 5.86
N GLY A 364 3.22 -5.55 6.08
CA GLY A 364 4.33 -5.96 6.96
C GLY A 364 4.41 -5.21 8.29
N SER A 365 3.41 -4.39 8.65
CA SER A 365 3.36 -3.81 10.00
C SER A 365 2.96 -4.89 11.02
N GLU A 366 3.67 -4.96 12.14
CA GLU A 366 3.31 -5.85 13.25
C GLU A 366 1.90 -5.48 13.76
N ASN A 367 1.00 -6.47 13.80
CA ASN A 367 -0.32 -6.36 14.45
C ASN A 367 -0.18 -6.51 15.97
#